data_AF-A0A7K4FIX3-F1
#
_entry.id   AF-A0A7K4FIX3-F1
#
_cell.length_a   1.000
_cell.length_b   1.000
_cell.length_c   1.000
_cell.angle_alpha   90.00
_cell.angle_beta   90.00
_cell.angle_gamma   90.00
#
_symmetry.space_group_name_H-M   'P 1'
#
loop_
_entity.id
_entity.type
_entity.pdbx_description
1 polymer ?
#
loop_
_entity_poly.entity_id
_entity_poly.type
_entity_poly.pdbx_seq_one_letter_code
_entity_poly.pdbx_strand_id
1 'polypeptide(L)'
;MTPPPGLPRSGMSAPGLSGSVSFVNWPIAATGAKKRTGKRPFSHVALAIDLKPSSAELAKHSALRRFERILKERNIEEGDDLLRLVGSALHAFSAAGYGRVNHWELIPGGWLPLPGDPTGTGVEPLGLLLKALDSEEWKPFSTAREFSVRLSGEGNRADLTVRRTHRERRPSMTVDLYGSVTSADVHALVGKLRERLPVASSDVRTFTYA
;
A
#
# COMPACT_ATOMS: atom_id res chain seq x y z
N MET A 1 -22.67 -56.62 -19.94
CA MET A 1 -21.26 -56.39 -20.31
C MET A 1 -21.13 -54.95 -20.81
N THR A 2 -20.15 -54.23 -20.29
CA THR A 2 -19.55 -52.91 -20.63
C THR A 2 -19.08 -52.83 -22.10
N PRO A 3 -18.73 -51.67 -22.72
CA PRO A 3 -19.26 -50.28 -22.78
C PRO A 3 -19.70 -49.85 -24.23
N PRO A 4 -20.15 -48.59 -24.48
CA PRO A 4 -20.73 -48.13 -25.76
C PRO A 4 -19.71 -47.59 -26.81
N PRO A 5 -20.13 -47.45 -28.10
CA PRO A 5 -19.26 -47.00 -29.20
C PRO A 5 -19.04 -45.48 -29.18
N GLY A 6 -17.78 -45.07 -29.37
CA GLY A 6 -17.39 -43.68 -29.52
C GLY A 6 -18.00 -43.04 -30.77
N LEU A 7 -18.82 -42.02 -30.58
CA LEU A 7 -19.34 -41.13 -31.62
C LEU A 7 -18.26 -40.15 -32.12
N PRO A 8 -18.38 -39.67 -33.37
CA PRO A 8 -17.40 -38.84 -34.05
C PRO A 8 -17.53 -37.37 -33.63
N ARG A 9 -16.43 -36.61 -33.71
CA ARG A 9 -16.50 -35.14 -33.70
C ARG A 9 -16.26 -34.62 -35.12
N SER A 10 -17.36 -34.24 -35.76
CA SER A 10 -17.41 -33.43 -36.97
C SER A 10 -17.05 -31.97 -36.68
N GLY A 11 -16.52 -31.30 -37.72
CA GLY A 11 -16.37 -29.85 -37.80
C GLY A 11 -15.14 -29.48 -38.65
N MET A 12 -15.16 -29.74 -39.95
CA MET A 12 -15.42 -28.77 -41.03
C MET A 12 -14.24 -27.84 -41.36
N SER A 13 -13.82 -27.94 -42.61
CA SER A 13 -12.66 -27.35 -43.29
C SER A 13 -12.63 -25.82 -43.35
N ALA A 14 -11.43 -25.23 -43.44
CA ALA A 14 -11.13 -24.22 -44.45
C ALA A 14 -9.62 -24.16 -44.79
N PRO A 15 -9.26 -24.02 -46.08
CA PRO A 15 -7.89 -24.04 -46.60
C PRO A 15 -7.32 -22.62 -46.85
N GLY A 16 -5.99 -22.54 -46.97
CA GLY A 16 -5.36 -21.57 -47.87
C GLY A 16 -4.38 -20.56 -47.25
N LEU A 17 -3.31 -20.33 -48.03
CA LEU A 17 -2.38 -19.19 -47.98
C LEU A 17 -1.24 -19.26 -46.98
N SER A 18 -0.36 -20.25 -47.20
CA SER A 18 1.08 -20.08 -46.97
C SER A 18 1.60 -19.09 -48.02
N GLY A 19 1.84 -17.83 -47.62
CA GLY A 19 2.28 -16.76 -48.52
C GLY A 19 2.87 -15.58 -47.76
N SER A 20 4.19 -15.45 -47.86
CA SER A 20 5.03 -14.42 -47.24
C SER A 20 4.67 -13.01 -47.72
N VAL A 21 4.42 -12.06 -46.81
CA VAL A 21 4.57 -10.62 -47.07
C VAL A 21 5.06 -9.89 -45.81
N SER A 22 6.36 -9.62 -45.80
CA SER A 22 7.02 -8.39 -45.34
C SER A 22 6.52 -7.74 -44.04
N PHE A 23 7.12 -8.13 -42.90
CA PHE A 23 7.33 -7.15 -41.83
C PHE A 23 8.48 -6.25 -42.22
N VAL A 24 8.13 -4.99 -42.46
CA VAL A 24 8.99 -3.87 -42.78
C VAL A 24 10.26 -3.90 -41.92
N ASN A 25 11.39 -4.00 -42.60
CA ASN A 25 12.72 -3.69 -42.10
C ASN A 25 12.69 -2.31 -41.42
N TRP A 26 12.67 -2.27 -40.10
CA TRP A 26 13.11 -1.08 -39.38
C TRP A 26 14.64 -1.15 -39.28
N PRO A 27 15.39 -0.20 -39.83
CA PRO A 27 16.83 -0.27 -39.83
C PRO A 27 17.34 -0.18 -38.39
N ILE A 28 18.09 -1.21 -38.01
CA ILE A 28 18.96 -1.25 -36.83
C ILE A 28 20.06 -0.23 -37.08
N ALA A 29 19.77 1.04 -36.79
CA ALA A 29 20.79 2.06 -36.61
C ALA A 29 21.26 1.97 -35.15
N ALA A 30 22.24 1.08 -34.93
CA ALA A 30 23.08 1.10 -33.74
C ALA A 30 23.96 2.36 -33.79
N THR A 31 23.40 3.50 -33.39
CA THR A 31 24.18 4.68 -33.02
C THR A 31 24.27 4.72 -31.51
N GLY A 32 25.48 4.52 -30.98
CA GLY A 32 25.76 4.48 -29.55
C GLY A 32 25.17 5.67 -28.81
N ALA A 33 24.10 5.42 -28.06
CA ALA A 33 23.54 6.38 -27.11
C ALA A 33 23.81 5.84 -25.71
N LYS A 34 24.83 6.44 -25.08
CA LYS A 34 25.21 6.40 -23.66
C LYS A 34 24.50 5.33 -22.82
N LYS A 35 25.29 4.43 -22.20
CA LYS A 35 24.93 3.79 -20.92
C LYS A 35 24.52 4.90 -19.94
N ARG A 36 23.26 5.32 -19.96
CA ARG A 36 22.62 5.99 -18.86
C ARG A 36 22.47 4.87 -17.84
N THR A 37 23.45 4.76 -16.96
CA THR A 37 23.27 4.24 -15.59
C THR A 37 22.28 5.17 -14.87
N GLY A 38 21.08 5.33 -15.44
CA GLY A 38 19.95 6.00 -14.85
C GLY A 38 19.26 4.98 -13.98
N LYS A 39 18.99 5.38 -12.73
CA LYS A 39 18.26 4.59 -11.73
C LYS A 39 16.97 4.03 -12.37
N ARG A 40 16.97 2.77 -12.80
CA ARG A 40 15.77 2.14 -13.35
C ARG A 40 14.74 2.05 -12.21
N PRO A 41 13.49 2.46 -12.41
CA PRO A 41 12.46 2.28 -11.40
C PRO A 41 12.26 0.78 -11.13
N PHE A 42 11.99 0.45 -9.88
CA PHE A 42 11.54 -0.88 -9.48
C PHE A 42 10.10 -1.07 -9.92
N SER A 43 9.73 -2.30 -10.30
CA SER A 43 8.35 -2.63 -10.64
C SER A 43 7.47 -2.75 -9.39
N HIS A 44 8.07 -3.26 -8.31
CA HIS A 44 7.44 -3.47 -7.02
C HIS A 44 8.49 -3.44 -5.91
N VAL A 45 8.13 -2.91 -4.73
CA VAL A 45 8.98 -2.90 -3.53
C VAL A 45 8.15 -3.35 -2.34
N ALA A 46 8.62 -4.36 -1.62
CA ALA A 46 8.05 -4.80 -0.35
C ALA A 46 8.93 -4.34 0.81
N LEU A 47 8.35 -3.66 1.78
CA LEU A 47 8.98 -3.24 3.02
C LEU A 47 8.35 -4.01 4.18
N ALA A 48 9.18 -4.60 5.02
CA ALA A 48 8.76 -5.16 6.30
C ALA A 48 9.41 -4.35 7.42
N ILE A 49 8.61 -3.79 8.31
CA ILE A 49 9.04 -2.84 9.33
C ILE A 49 8.60 -3.36 10.70
N ASP A 50 9.58 -3.62 11.57
CA ASP A 50 9.30 -3.91 12.97
C ASP A 50 9.24 -2.61 13.75
N LEU A 51 8.26 -2.50 14.63
CA LEU A 51 8.01 -1.31 15.44
C LEU A 51 8.32 -1.62 16.91
N LYS A 52 8.85 -0.66 17.66
CA LYS A 52 9.03 -0.85 19.10
C LYS A 52 7.67 -0.84 19.81
N PRO A 53 7.49 -1.64 20.89
CA PRO A 53 6.33 -1.50 21.77
C PRO A 53 6.31 -0.05 22.32
N SER A 54 5.15 0.59 22.26
CA SER A 54 5.02 2.04 22.40
C SER A 54 5.51 2.59 23.74
N SER A 55 6.15 3.77 23.69
CA SER A 55 5.88 4.90 24.59
C SER A 55 6.73 6.11 24.14
N ALA A 56 6.06 7.20 23.73
CA ALA A 56 6.59 8.56 23.52
C ALA A 56 7.68 8.69 22.41
N GLU A 57 7.55 9.47 21.34
CA GLU A 57 7.11 10.86 21.24
C GLU A 57 6.45 11.08 19.86
N LEU A 58 5.13 10.99 19.77
CA LEU A 58 4.40 11.45 18.58
C LEU A 58 4.27 12.99 18.53
N ALA A 59 4.98 13.68 19.44
CA ALA A 59 4.81 15.09 19.78
C ALA A 59 5.39 16.09 18.77
N LYS A 60 6.17 15.64 17.77
CA LYS A 60 6.85 16.56 16.84
C LYS A 60 5.89 17.18 15.82
N HIS A 61 4.81 16.48 15.46
CA HIS A 61 3.86 16.94 14.44
C HIS A 61 2.54 17.41 15.07
N SER A 62 2.08 18.61 14.68
CA SER A 62 0.82 19.18 15.17
C SER A 62 -0.40 18.33 14.81
N ALA A 63 -0.42 17.72 13.62
CA ALA A 63 -1.48 16.82 13.18
C ALA A 63 -1.59 15.57 14.07
N LEU A 64 -0.46 14.93 14.39
CA LEU A 64 -0.42 13.78 15.30
C LEU A 64 -0.78 14.14 16.74
N ARG A 65 -0.38 15.32 17.22
CA ARG A 65 -0.83 15.84 18.53
C ARG A 65 -2.33 16.05 18.60
N ARG A 66 -2.93 16.60 17.53
CA ARG A 66 -4.39 16.76 17.44
C ARG A 66 -5.09 15.40 17.42
N PHE A 67 -4.55 14.45 16.68
CA PHE A 67 -5.05 13.07 16.63
C PHE A 67 -5.06 12.41 18.02
N GLU A 68 -3.94 12.45 18.73
CA GLU A 68 -3.82 11.93 20.10
C GLU A 68 -4.83 12.56 21.07
N ARG A 69 -5.03 13.88 20.97
CA ARG A 69 -6.01 14.57 21.81
C ARG A 69 -7.43 14.07 21.56
N ILE A 70 -7.83 13.88 20.30
CA ILE A 70 -9.16 13.38 19.94
C ILE A 70 -9.34 11.95 20.44
N LEU A 71 -8.34 11.08 20.28
CA LEU A 71 -8.41 9.71 20.81
C LEU A 71 -8.64 9.69 22.33
N LYS A 72 -7.93 10.56 23.08
CA LYS A 72 -8.11 10.71 24.53
C LYS A 72 -9.48 11.27 24.91
N GLU A 73 -9.93 12.33 24.23
CA GLU A 73 -11.25 12.95 24.47
C GLU A 73 -12.41 11.97 24.26
N ARG A 74 -12.24 10.98 23.38
CA ARG A 74 -13.24 9.96 23.06
C ARG A 74 -13.13 8.69 23.91
N ASN A 75 -12.20 8.64 24.87
CA ASN A 75 -11.94 7.48 25.72
C ASN A 75 -11.67 6.19 24.90
N ILE A 76 -10.97 6.33 23.78
CA ILE A 76 -10.56 5.20 22.91
C ILE A 76 -9.29 4.58 23.52
N GLU A 77 -9.44 3.83 24.61
CA GLU A 77 -8.32 3.19 25.32
C GLU A 77 -7.98 1.81 24.75
N GLU A 78 -8.98 1.05 24.30
CA GLU A 78 -8.79 -0.26 23.67
C GLU A 78 -8.52 -0.11 22.16
N GLY A 79 -7.29 -0.43 21.72
CA GLY A 79 -6.87 -0.27 20.31
C GLY A 79 -6.04 0.98 20.02
N ASP A 80 -5.79 1.80 21.06
CA ASP A 80 -5.01 3.04 21.05
C ASP A 80 -3.67 2.88 20.32
N ASP A 81 -2.89 1.84 20.65
CA ASP A 81 -1.61 1.59 19.99
C ASP A 81 -1.72 1.33 18.48
N LEU A 82 -2.74 0.59 18.03
CA LEU A 82 -2.92 0.33 16.60
C LEU A 82 -3.26 1.62 15.88
N LEU A 83 -4.19 2.42 16.42
CA LEU A 83 -4.63 3.68 15.83
C LEU A 83 -3.52 4.73 15.82
N ARG A 84 -2.69 4.79 16.88
CA ARG A 84 -1.48 5.62 16.94
C ARG A 84 -0.51 5.27 15.83
N LEU A 85 -0.21 3.98 15.66
CA LEU A 85 0.71 3.50 14.62
C LEU A 85 0.13 3.77 13.23
N VAL A 86 -1.15 3.49 13.02
CA VAL A 86 -1.85 3.76 11.76
C VAL A 86 -1.85 5.25 11.44
N GLY A 87 -2.26 6.11 12.37
CA GLY A 87 -2.29 7.56 12.16
C GLY A 87 -0.92 8.13 11.83
N SER A 88 0.12 7.64 12.49
CA SER A 88 1.52 8.00 12.23
C SER A 88 2.01 7.53 10.87
N ALA A 89 1.65 6.32 10.47
CA ALA A 89 1.94 5.78 9.15
C ALA A 89 1.23 6.61 8.06
N LEU A 90 -0.08 6.86 8.21
CA LEU A 90 -0.86 7.68 7.27
C LEU A 90 -0.27 9.09 7.12
N HIS A 91 0.16 9.72 8.22
CA HIS A 91 0.84 11.01 8.17
C HIS A 91 2.17 10.94 7.39
N ALA A 92 2.95 9.87 7.57
CA ALA A 92 4.19 9.65 6.82
C ALA A 92 3.95 9.46 5.32
N PHE A 93 2.94 8.66 4.97
CA PHE A 93 2.54 8.42 3.58
C PHE A 93 1.99 9.68 2.91
N SER A 94 1.18 10.47 3.63
CA SER A 94 0.71 11.76 3.14
C SER A 94 1.89 12.71 2.86
N ALA A 95 2.86 12.79 3.77
CA ALA A 95 4.08 13.56 3.55
C ALA A 95 4.91 13.03 2.38
N ALA A 96 4.76 11.75 2.01
CA ALA A 96 5.35 11.11 0.84
C ALA A 96 4.52 11.25 -0.45
N GLY A 97 3.42 12.01 -0.44
CA GLY A 97 2.58 12.26 -1.61
C GLY A 97 1.47 11.23 -1.83
N TYR A 98 1.28 10.29 -0.91
CA TYR A 98 0.18 9.31 -0.96
C TYR A 98 -1.04 9.86 -0.21
N GLY A 99 -1.80 10.74 -0.87
CA GLY A 99 -2.94 11.45 -0.27
C GLY A 99 -4.31 10.80 -0.50
N ARG A 100 -4.47 9.95 -1.52
CA ARG A 100 -5.78 9.39 -1.87
C ARG A 100 -5.99 8.03 -1.21
N VAL A 101 -7.01 7.89 -0.37
CA VAL A 101 -7.44 6.60 0.19
C VAL A 101 -8.35 5.91 -0.83
N ASN A 102 -7.95 4.74 -1.31
CA ASN A 102 -8.77 3.94 -2.22
C ASN A 102 -9.52 2.82 -1.49
N HIS A 103 -8.95 2.34 -0.37
CA HIS A 103 -9.51 1.27 0.44
C HIS A 103 -8.92 1.32 1.85
N TRP A 104 -9.71 0.96 2.85
CA TRP A 104 -9.22 0.66 4.20
C TRP A 104 -10.15 -0.31 4.94
N GLU A 105 -9.57 -1.09 5.83
CA GLU A 105 -10.31 -2.07 6.63
C GLU A 105 -9.61 -2.35 7.96
N LEU A 106 -10.39 -2.82 8.93
CA LEU A 106 -9.93 -3.28 10.24
C LEU A 106 -10.26 -4.77 10.40
N ILE A 107 -9.33 -5.55 10.92
CA ILE A 107 -9.50 -6.98 11.11
C ILE A 107 -9.20 -7.37 12.57
N PRO A 108 -10.14 -8.02 13.29
CA PRO A 108 -11.57 -8.13 12.97
C PRO A 108 -12.26 -6.74 12.99
N GLY A 109 -13.37 -6.59 12.25
CA GLY A 109 -14.12 -5.32 12.20
C GLY A 109 -14.75 -5.01 10.85
N GLY A 110 -14.13 -5.47 9.75
CA GLY A 110 -14.63 -5.29 8.40
C GLY A 110 -14.18 -3.98 7.75
N TRP A 111 -14.88 -3.61 6.67
CA TRP A 111 -14.53 -2.46 5.85
C TRP A 111 -14.98 -1.16 6.49
N LEU A 112 -14.15 -0.14 6.32
CA LEU A 112 -14.48 1.22 6.76
C LEU A 112 -15.10 2.00 5.62
N PRO A 113 -16.05 2.92 5.90
CA PRO A 113 -16.62 3.79 4.88
C PRO A 113 -15.48 4.54 4.20
N LEU A 114 -15.41 4.44 2.87
CA LEU A 114 -14.44 5.24 2.15
C LEU A 114 -14.80 6.71 2.35
N PRO A 115 -13.80 7.61 2.46
CA PRO A 115 -14.09 9.02 2.24
C PRO A 115 -14.86 9.13 0.91
N GLY A 116 -15.85 10.01 0.83
CA GLY A 116 -16.69 10.22 -0.37
C GLY A 116 -15.86 10.62 -1.60
N ASP A 117 -16.34 11.51 -2.47
CA ASP A 117 -15.55 11.91 -3.64
C ASP A 117 -14.09 12.23 -3.25
N PRO A 118 -13.08 11.77 -4.02
CA PRO A 118 -11.67 12.02 -3.74
C PRO A 118 -11.44 13.53 -3.90
N THR A 119 -11.75 14.26 -2.85
CA THR A 119 -11.99 15.70 -2.88
C THR A 119 -10.66 16.39 -2.77
N GLY A 120 -10.02 16.54 -3.93
CA GLY A 120 -8.92 17.46 -4.14
C GLY A 120 -7.57 16.96 -3.63
N THR A 121 -6.54 17.36 -4.38
CA THR A 121 -5.18 17.50 -3.85
C THR A 121 -5.23 18.32 -2.56
N GLY A 122 -4.91 17.72 -1.41
CA GLY A 122 -4.71 18.44 -0.15
C GLY A 122 -5.42 17.88 1.09
N VAL A 123 -6.33 16.91 0.96
CA VAL A 123 -6.95 16.28 2.14
C VAL A 123 -6.05 15.15 2.66
N GLU A 124 -5.62 15.27 3.90
CA GLU A 124 -4.71 14.32 4.55
C GLU A 124 -5.44 13.02 4.96
N PRO A 125 -4.93 11.82 4.61
CA PRO A 125 -5.48 10.53 5.03
C PRO A 125 -5.72 10.40 6.54
N LEU A 126 -4.87 11.01 7.37
CA LEU A 126 -5.05 11.06 8.82
C LEU A 126 -6.35 11.80 9.22
N GLY A 127 -6.64 12.91 8.55
CA GLY A 127 -7.87 13.66 8.76
C GLY A 127 -9.12 12.91 8.30
N LEU A 128 -8.99 12.10 7.24
CA LEU A 128 -10.06 11.21 6.78
C LEU A 128 -10.31 10.10 7.80
N LEU A 129 -9.23 9.50 8.34
CA LEU A 129 -9.36 8.50 9.39
C LEU A 129 -10.13 9.09 10.57
N LEU A 130 -9.75 10.28 11.07
CA LEU A 130 -10.47 10.96 12.16
C LEU A 130 -11.97 11.13 11.89
N LYS A 131 -12.34 11.54 10.67
CA LYS A 131 -13.75 11.66 10.29
C LYS A 131 -14.48 10.31 10.31
N ALA A 132 -13.83 9.25 9.83
CA ALA A 132 -14.38 7.89 9.92
C ALA A 132 -14.51 7.45 11.38
N LEU A 133 -13.57 7.84 12.25
CA LEU A 133 -13.63 7.55 13.68
C LEU A 133 -14.80 8.25 14.39
N ASP A 134 -15.15 9.46 13.94
CA ASP A 134 -16.29 10.21 14.45
C ASP A 134 -17.64 9.65 13.95
N SER A 135 -17.65 8.83 12.89
CA SER A 135 -18.89 8.18 12.43
C SER A 135 -19.25 7.00 13.35
N GLU A 136 -20.51 6.92 13.79
CA GLU A 136 -20.99 5.80 14.62
C GLU A 136 -20.93 4.44 13.89
N GLU A 137 -20.63 4.45 12.59
CA GLU A 137 -20.38 3.28 11.73
C GLU A 137 -19.14 2.46 12.16
N TRP A 138 -18.40 2.92 13.18
CA TRP A 138 -17.04 2.48 13.49
C TRP A 138 -16.88 1.52 14.69
N LYS A 139 -17.97 1.10 15.35
CA LYS A 139 -17.91 0.17 16.50
C LYS A 139 -18.02 -1.30 16.00
N PRO A 140 -17.02 -2.19 16.20
CA PRO A 140 -16.08 -2.24 17.33
C PRO A 140 -14.58 -2.32 16.93
N PHE A 141 -13.90 -1.17 16.88
CA PHE A 141 -12.45 -1.06 16.65
C PHE A 141 -11.58 -1.66 17.79
N SER A 142 -12.12 -1.81 19.00
CA SER A 142 -11.36 -2.29 20.17
C SER A 142 -10.82 -3.71 20.02
N THR A 143 -11.49 -4.51 19.18
CA THR A 143 -11.09 -5.89 18.89
C THR A 143 -10.12 -5.99 17.72
N ALA A 144 -9.94 -4.91 16.95
CA ALA A 144 -9.11 -4.90 15.76
C ALA A 144 -7.64 -5.12 16.10
N ARG A 145 -7.01 -6.00 15.34
CA ARG A 145 -5.60 -6.38 15.47
C ARG A 145 -4.78 -5.91 14.28
N GLU A 146 -5.45 -5.61 13.18
CA GLU A 146 -4.83 -5.30 11.92
C GLU A 146 -5.62 -4.20 11.22
N PHE A 147 -4.89 -3.27 10.61
CA PHE A 147 -5.44 -2.22 9.77
C PHE A 147 -4.74 -2.28 8.42
N SER A 148 -5.52 -2.38 7.36
CA SER A 148 -5.02 -2.36 5.98
C SER A 148 -5.55 -1.13 5.28
N VAL A 149 -4.70 -0.48 4.49
CA VAL A 149 -5.08 0.68 3.68
C VAL A 149 -4.36 0.66 2.34
N ARG A 150 -5.10 1.00 1.30
CA ARG A 150 -4.56 1.26 -0.03
C ARG A 150 -4.57 2.75 -0.30
N LEU A 151 -3.39 3.30 -0.54
CA LEU A 151 -3.18 4.70 -0.86
C LEU A 151 -2.70 4.87 -2.31
N SER A 152 -3.07 5.97 -2.93
CA SER A 152 -2.53 6.43 -4.21
C SER A 152 -1.88 7.79 -4.06
N GLY A 153 -0.74 7.96 -4.72
CA GLY A 153 -0.07 9.23 -4.97
C GLY A 153 0.05 9.51 -6.46
N GLU A 154 0.94 10.42 -6.85
CA GLU A 154 1.24 10.76 -8.24
C GLU A 154 1.77 9.53 -9.01
N GLY A 155 0.88 8.78 -9.67
CA GLY A 155 1.21 7.61 -10.48
C GLY A 155 1.66 6.36 -9.69
N ASN A 156 1.71 6.43 -8.36
CA ASN A 156 2.16 5.34 -7.49
C ASN A 156 1.05 4.87 -6.55
N ARG A 157 1.14 3.60 -6.13
CA ARG A 157 0.23 2.99 -5.15
C ARG A 157 1.05 2.41 -4.01
N ALA A 158 0.52 2.55 -2.80
CA ALA A 158 1.03 1.89 -1.60
C ALA A 158 -0.09 1.08 -0.96
N ASP A 159 0.14 -0.21 -0.76
CA ASP A 159 -0.67 -1.03 0.14
C ASP A 159 0.07 -1.12 1.47
N LEU A 160 -0.56 -0.68 2.54
CA LEU A 160 0.00 -0.64 3.89
C LEU A 160 -0.84 -1.54 4.79
N THR A 161 -0.19 -2.35 5.61
CA THR A 161 -0.84 -3.13 6.66
C THR A 161 -0.09 -2.97 7.96
N VAL A 162 -0.79 -2.55 9.02
CA VAL A 162 -0.26 -2.38 10.37
C VAL A 162 -0.89 -3.43 11.27
N ARG A 163 -0.07 -4.20 11.98
CA ARG A 163 -0.52 -5.32 12.83
C ARG A 163 -0.05 -5.13 14.26
N ARG A 164 -0.99 -5.19 15.20
CA ARG A 164 -0.74 -5.34 16.63
C ARG A 164 -0.54 -6.82 16.93
N THR A 165 0.66 -7.20 17.33
CA THR A 165 0.96 -8.58 17.71
C THR A 165 0.70 -8.79 19.20
N HIS A 166 0.11 -9.93 19.58
CA HIS A 166 -0.26 -10.22 20.98
C HIS A 166 0.91 -10.77 21.81
N ARG A 167 0.84 -10.54 23.13
CA ARG A 167 1.63 -11.14 24.23
C ARG A 167 3.14 -10.84 24.29
N GLU A 168 3.92 -11.01 23.22
CA GLU A 168 5.40 -10.91 23.31
C GLU A 168 6.10 -10.42 22.03
N ARG A 169 5.33 -10.18 20.95
CA ARG A 169 5.89 -9.78 19.66
C ARG A 169 5.68 -8.28 19.43
N ARG A 170 6.71 -7.66 18.85
CA ARG A 170 6.70 -6.27 18.41
C ARG A 170 5.55 -6.02 17.41
N PRO A 171 4.88 -4.86 17.45
CA PRO A 171 4.01 -4.46 16.35
C PRO A 171 4.81 -4.46 15.04
N SER A 172 4.14 -4.76 13.94
CA SER A 172 4.78 -4.82 12.63
C SER A 172 3.96 -4.10 11.59
N MET A 173 4.64 -3.66 10.55
CA MET A 173 4.04 -2.96 9.42
C MET A 173 4.64 -3.50 8.13
N THR A 174 3.78 -3.84 7.18
CA THR A 174 4.19 -4.20 5.82
C THR A 174 3.73 -3.12 4.85
N VAL A 175 4.56 -2.84 3.86
CA VAL A 175 4.25 -1.89 2.80
C VAL A 175 4.62 -2.48 1.46
N ASP A 176 3.68 -2.54 0.54
CA ASP A 176 3.92 -2.86 -0.86
C ASP A 176 3.74 -1.60 -1.72
N LEU A 177 4.82 -1.17 -2.35
CA LEU A 177 4.84 -0.03 -3.27
C LEU A 177 4.80 -0.52 -4.71
N TYR A 178 3.92 0.08 -5.50
CA TYR A 178 3.72 -0.20 -6.91
C TYR A 178 3.85 1.09 -7.73
N GLY A 179 4.33 0.96 -8.96
CA GLY A 179 4.48 2.08 -9.90
C GLY A 179 5.94 2.29 -10.28
N SER A 180 6.30 3.53 -10.65
CA SER A 180 7.66 3.89 -11.06
C SER A 180 8.53 4.27 -9.87
N VAL A 181 8.62 3.37 -8.89
CA VAL A 181 9.27 3.65 -7.59
C VAL A 181 10.78 3.56 -7.73
N THR A 182 11.52 4.60 -7.37
CA THR A 182 12.99 4.59 -7.38
C THR A 182 13.56 4.29 -5.99
N SER A 183 14.85 3.91 -5.93
CA SER A 183 15.56 3.77 -4.65
C SER A 183 15.53 5.06 -3.82
N ALA A 184 15.56 6.23 -4.46
CA ALA A 184 15.46 7.51 -3.74
C ALA A 184 14.09 7.67 -3.07
N ASP A 185 13.01 7.24 -3.73
CA ASP A 185 11.66 7.30 -3.18
C ASP A 185 11.50 6.36 -1.99
N VAL A 186 12.07 5.15 -2.08
CA VAL A 186 12.08 4.19 -0.97
C VAL A 186 12.84 4.76 0.23
N HIS A 187 14.03 5.32 0.02
CA HIS A 187 14.80 5.93 1.10
C HIS A 187 14.08 7.14 1.72
N ALA A 188 13.45 7.98 0.90
CA ALA A 188 12.67 9.12 1.37
C ALA A 188 11.45 8.67 2.19
N LEU A 189 10.74 7.63 1.76
CA LEU A 189 9.61 7.06 2.50
C LEU A 189 10.07 6.45 3.83
N VAL A 190 11.13 5.64 3.82
CA VAL A 190 11.68 5.06 5.06
C VAL A 190 12.13 6.15 6.03
N GLY A 191 12.73 7.23 5.53
CA GLY A 191 13.04 8.42 6.34
C GLY A 191 11.80 9.02 7.01
N LYS A 192 10.75 9.29 6.22
CA LYS A 192 9.47 9.83 6.73
C LYS A 192 8.80 8.92 7.74
N LEU A 193 8.89 7.60 7.55
CA LEU A 193 8.38 6.60 8.48
C LEU A 193 9.20 6.63 9.79
N ARG A 194 10.53 6.67 9.73
CA ARG A 194 11.39 6.74 10.94
C ARG A 194 11.20 8.03 11.74
N GLU A 195 10.83 9.13 11.09
CA GLU A 195 10.51 10.39 11.77
C GLU A 195 9.21 10.34 12.57
N ARG A 196 8.26 9.50 12.16
CA ARG A 196 6.87 9.48 12.67
C ARG A 196 6.51 8.20 13.43
N LEU A 197 7.23 7.11 13.20
CA LEU A 197 6.99 5.80 13.80
C LEU A 197 8.20 5.35 14.62
N PRO A 198 7.98 4.59 15.70
CA PRO A 198 9.06 4.03 16.51
C PRO A 198 9.67 2.80 15.81
N VAL A 199 10.34 3.00 14.67
CA VAL A 199 10.94 1.92 13.87
C VAL A 199 12.08 1.25 14.64
N ALA A 200 12.00 -0.07 14.79
CA ALA A 200 13.06 -0.90 15.37
C ALA A 200 14.01 -1.42 14.27
N SER A 201 13.44 -1.97 13.20
CA SER A 201 14.14 -2.52 12.04
C SER A 201 13.28 -2.35 10.79
N SER A 202 13.93 -2.36 9.63
CA SER A 202 13.27 -2.31 8.32
C SER A 202 14.02 -3.20 7.33
N ASP A 203 13.33 -4.16 6.72
CA ASP A 203 13.80 -4.97 5.59
C ASP A 203 13.18 -4.44 4.30
N VAL A 204 13.97 -4.39 3.23
CA VAL A 204 13.56 -3.87 1.92
C VAL A 204 13.85 -4.90 0.85
N ARG A 205 12.80 -5.34 0.15
CA ARG A 205 12.89 -6.26 -0.98
C ARG A 205 12.40 -5.56 -2.23
N THR A 206 13.19 -5.62 -3.29
CA THR A 206 12.89 -4.96 -4.56
C THR A 206 12.71 -5.98 -5.66
N PHE A 207 11.74 -5.74 -6.54
CA PHE A 207 11.38 -6.63 -7.63
C PHE A 207 11.41 -5.86 -8.94
N THR A 208 12.00 -6.47 -9.97
CA THR A 208 11.99 -5.96 -11.35
C THR A 208 11.41 -7.06 -12.23
N TYR A 209 10.26 -6.80 -12.84
CA TYR A 209 9.68 -7.74 -13.81
C TYR A 209 10.29 -7.49 -15.20
N ALA A 210 10.53 -8.57 -15.93
CA ALA A 210 11.16 -8.56 -17.26
C ALA A 210 10.18 -8.13 -18.35
#